data_AF-A0AAW5EZK9-F1
#
_entry.id   AF-A0AAW5EZK9-F1
#
_cell.length_a   1.000
_cell.length_b   1.000
_cell.length_c   1.000
_cell.angle_alpha   90.00
_cell.angle_beta   90.00
_cell.angle_gamma   90.00
#
_symmetry.space_group_name_H-M   'P 1'
#
loop_
_entity.id
_entity.type
_entity.pdbx_description
1 polymer ?
#
loop_
_entity_poly.entity_id
_entity_poly.type
_entity_poly.pdbx_seq_one_letter_code
_entity_poly.pdbx_strand_id
1 'polypeptide(L)'
;MYNENDYNKYQGGGSRQDQNTDSDLDYTEGSYSDSTSSRQTDSRYSGYHDSRYTGNAEGRERSEGTYQDRKPDRSYIPQEPGRNGKKGGYMAKRAAGIAAAGIIFGCVAGGTMAGVNILADKLVPETVQSSEAPALSSQAVMEQPTTAAAVPVSTGNDVSAIVDKAMPSVVAINNKMVYTQEDWFFGKQSYEVPSSGSGIIAGQNDSELLIVTNNHVVADSEELSVTFIDNTTVKAAVKGTDSDSDLAVIAVKLSDIPDETKGKIQPAVLGDSDTLKLGQGVVAIGNALGQGQSVTVGYVSALNKEVTIDGVDRTLLQVDAAINPGNSGGALLNMQGEVIGINAAKYADTDVEGIGYAIPISFAKDIIDDLMTKTTKIAVDEEEQGYLGIQLQNIDSRMAKAYGMPEGIYVYKIVEGGAAANSD
;
A
#
# COMPACT_ATOMS: atom_id res chain seq x y z
N MET A 1 -57.69 -9.53 5.58
CA MET A 1 -58.39 -10.81 5.82
C MET A 1 -57.31 -11.88 5.76
N TYR A 2 -56.66 -12.20 6.88
CA TYR A 2 -56.87 -13.42 7.69
C TYR A 2 -56.82 -14.69 6.80
N ASN A 3 -55.93 -15.66 7.03
CA ASN A 3 -55.87 -16.36 8.32
C ASN A 3 -54.52 -17.02 8.65
N GLU A 4 -54.29 -17.08 9.96
CA GLU A 4 -53.18 -17.61 10.74
C GLU A 4 -53.50 -19.04 11.22
N ASN A 5 -52.44 -19.71 11.72
CA ASN A 5 -52.42 -20.85 12.66
C ASN A 5 -52.77 -22.27 12.16
N ASP A 6 -51.81 -23.18 12.32
CA ASP A 6 -51.94 -24.13 13.43
C ASP A 6 -50.57 -24.62 13.96
N TYR A 7 -50.53 -24.71 15.29
CA TYR A 7 -49.40 -25.02 16.17
C TYR A 7 -49.80 -26.25 17.02
N ASN A 8 -48.81 -27.09 17.37
CA ASN A 8 -48.77 -28.19 18.37
C ASN A 8 -48.48 -29.57 17.74
N LYS A 9 -47.74 -30.51 18.34
CA LYS A 9 -46.96 -30.64 19.59
C LYS A 9 -46.59 -32.13 19.66
N TYR A 10 -45.34 -32.50 19.88
CA TYR A 10 -45.02 -33.72 20.64
C TYR A 10 -43.73 -33.51 21.44
N GLN A 11 -43.89 -33.66 22.75
CA GLN A 11 -42.84 -33.73 23.77
C GLN A 11 -42.37 -35.18 23.95
N GLY A 12 -41.13 -35.32 24.42
CA GLY A 12 -40.58 -36.49 25.10
C GLY A 12 -39.06 -36.54 24.85
N GLY A 13 -38.14 -36.37 25.80
CA GLY A 13 -38.21 -36.42 27.26
C GLY A 13 -37.27 -37.51 27.78
N GLY A 14 -36.12 -37.10 28.33
CA GLY A 14 -35.21 -37.91 29.17
C GLY A 14 -33.91 -38.35 28.47
N SER A 15 -32.72 -38.42 29.09
CA SER A 15 -32.15 -37.78 30.29
C SER A 15 -30.69 -38.27 30.39
N ARG A 16 -29.76 -37.32 30.65
CA ARG A 16 -28.46 -37.41 31.36
C ARG A 16 -27.60 -38.68 31.23
N GLN A 17 -26.36 -38.49 30.76
CA GLN A 17 -25.19 -39.05 31.44
C GLN A 17 -23.94 -38.20 31.21
N ASP A 18 -23.34 -37.75 32.32
CA ASP A 18 -22.02 -37.13 32.41
C ASP A 18 -20.93 -38.12 31.98
N GLN A 19 -19.98 -37.66 31.15
CA GLN A 19 -18.59 -38.13 31.20
C GLN A 19 -17.65 -36.97 30.89
N ASN A 20 -16.99 -36.49 31.95
CA ASN A 20 -15.65 -35.91 31.89
C ASN A 20 -14.70 -36.88 31.19
N THR A 21 -13.94 -36.37 30.23
CA THR A 21 -12.56 -36.82 30.00
C THR A 21 -11.76 -35.61 29.57
N ASP A 22 -10.98 -35.10 30.52
CA ASP A 22 -9.73 -34.40 30.27
C ASP A 22 -8.87 -35.26 29.33
N SER A 23 -8.30 -34.62 28.32
CA SER A 23 -7.06 -35.09 27.71
C SER A 23 -6.23 -33.87 27.39
N ASP A 24 -5.49 -33.44 28.42
CA ASP A 24 -4.28 -32.66 28.29
C ASP A 24 -3.34 -33.36 27.30
N LEU A 25 -3.00 -32.67 26.21
CA LEU A 25 -1.86 -33.02 25.38
C LEU A 25 -0.88 -31.85 25.42
N ASP A 26 -0.06 -31.92 26.46
CA ASP A 26 1.20 -31.23 26.66
C ASP A 26 2.17 -31.62 25.53
N TYR A 27 2.56 -30.65 24.70
CA TYR A 27 3.75 -30.76 23.85
C TYR A 27 4.82 -29.84 24.42
N THR A 28 5.68 -30.46 25.20
CA THR A 28 6.89 -29.91 25.80
C THR A 28 7.89 -29.45 24.74
N GLU A 29 8.56 -28.34 25.06
CA GLU A 29 9.70 -27.72 24.38
C GLU A 29 10.77 -28.70 23.90
N GLY A 30 11.15 -28.56 22.64
CA GLY A 30 12.41 -29.06 22.10
C GLY A 30 13.46 -27.95 22.11
N SER A 31 14.20 -27.84 23.21
CA SER A 31 15.40 -27.01 23.33
C SER A 31 16.52 -27.51 22.39
N TYR A 32 17.03 -26.62 21.52
CA TYR A 32 18.38 -26.76 20.96
C TYR A 32 19.19 -25.51 21.28
N SER A 33 20.19 -25.68 22.13
CA SER A 33 21.20 -24.67 22.46
C SER A 33 22.47 -24.86 21.63
N ASP A 34 22.83 -23.79 20.93
CA ASP A 34 24.14 -23.15 20.77
C ASP A 34 25.33 -23.90 20.11
N SER A 35 25.86 -23.31 19.03
CA SER A 35 27.28 -22.92 18.98
C SER A 35 27.54 -21.83 17.91
N THR A 36 27.61 -20.59 18.39
CA THR A 36 28.58 -19.54 18.04
C THR A 36 29.48 -19.71 16.79
N SER A 37 29.41 -18.74 15.86
CA SER A 37 30.61 -18.10 15.30
C SER A 37 30.29 -16.67 14.83
N SER A 38 30.80 -15.71 15.59
CA SER A 38 30.74 -14.27 15.35
C SER A 38 31.69 -13.85 14.22
N ARG A 39 31.20 -13.07 13.24
CA ARG A 39 32.05 -12.18 12.43
C ARG A 39 31.46 -10.77 12.41
N GLN A 40 32.17 -9.93 13.14
CA GLN A 40 32.00 -8.51 13.35
C GLN A 40 32.54 -7.76 12.13
N THR A 41 31.75 -6.87 11.52
CA THR A 41 32.29 -5.79 10.67
C THR A 41 31.65 -4.47 11.06
N ASP A 42 32.53 -3.60 11.57
CA ASP A 42 32.32 -2.22 12.00
C ASP A 42 31.95 -1.34 10.80
N SER A 43 30.93 -0.50 10.94
CA SER A 43 30.83 0.75 10.17
C SER A 43 30.54 1.90 11.12
N ARG A 44 31.54 2.77 11.26
CA ARG A 44 31.53 4.00 12.06
C ARG A 44 31.17 5.19 11.17
N TYR A 45 30.53 6.18 11.79
CA TYR A 45 30.66 7.66 11.63
C TYR A 45 29.29 8.34 11.45
N SER A 46 28.87 9.39 12.17
CA SER A 46 29.31 10.10 13.39
C SER A 46 28.16 11.04 13.77
N GLY A 47 27.63 10.93 14.99
CA GLY A 47 26.72 11.92 15.59
C GLY A 47 27.50 12.96 16.39
N TYR A 48 27.10 14.23 16.32
CA TYR A 48 27.64 15.30 17.15
C TYR A 48 27.00 15.27 18.55
N HIS A 49 27.85 15.11 19.56
CA HIS A 49 27.57 15.37 20.97
C HIS A 49 27.90 16.84 21.29
N ASP A 50 27.08 17.48 22.12
CA ASP A 50 27.60 18.45 23.10
C ASP A 50 26.92 18.23 24.47
N SER A 51 27.50 18.82 25.49
CA SER A 51 27.85 18.17 26.75
C SER A 51 27.22 18.89 27.94
N ARG A 52 26.62 18.10 28.84
CA ARG A 52 26.66 18.17 30.31
C ARG A 52 26.86 19.55 30.98
N TYR A 53 25.90 19.92 31.82
CA TYR A 53 26.19 20.06 33.26
C TYR A 53 24.97 19.72 34.12
N THR A 54 25.23 18.89 35.12
CA THR A 54 24.32 18.30 36.11
C THR A 54 24.11 19.21 37.33
N GLY A 55 22.92 19.16 37.92
CA GLY A 55 22.66 19.67 39.27
C GLY A 55 21.31 19.19 39.79
N ASN A 56 21.34 18.15 40.63
CA ASN A 56 20.19 17.53 41.29
C ASN A 56 20.07 18.12 42.71
N ALA A 57 18.86 18.41 43.21
CA ALA A 57 18.48 18.29 44.64
C ALA A 57 17.05 18.84 44.93
N GLU A 58 16.43 18.16 45.87
CA GLU A 58 15.03 18.17 46.27
C GLU A 58 14.61 19.32 47.23
N GLY A 59 13.33 19.68 47.16
CA GLY A 59 12.40 20.01 48.27
C GLY A 59 12.78 20.96 49.41
N ARG A 60 11.98 22.04 49.58
CA ARG A 60 11.20 22.38 50.81
C ARG A 60 10.38 23.68 50.71
N GLU A 61 9.12 23.57 51.15
CA GLU A 61 8.25 24.47 51.94
C GLU A 61 8.02 25.97 51.60
N ARG A 62 6.77 26.25 51.17
CA ARG A 62 5.75 27.20 51.70
C ARG A 62 6.18 28.58 52.26
N SER A 63 5.68 29.68 51.65
CA SER A 63 4.97 30.79 52.34
C SER A 63 4.46 31.87 51.36
N GLU A 64 3.32 32.47 51.68
CA GLU A 64 2.59 33.58 51.01
C GLU A 64 3.37 34.91 50.92
N GLY A 65 2.97 35.78 49.97
CA GLY A 65 3.12 37.24 50.12
C GLY A 65 3.31 38.07 48.84
N THR A 66 2.21 38.68 48.37
CA THR A 66 2.04 40.06 47.83
C THR A 66 2.93 40.67 46.72
N TYR A 67 2.22 41.28 45.77
CA TYR A 67 2.59 42.25 44.72
C TYR A 67 3.83 43.13 44.96
N GLN A 68 4.67 43.28 43.92
CA GLN A 68 5.04 44.60 43.40
C GLN A 68 5.70 44.57 42.00
N ASP A 69 5.25 45.54 41.21
CA ASP A 69 5.71 45.98 39.89
C ASP A 69 7.19 46.40 39.87
N ARG A 70 7.95 45.95 38.86
CA ARG A 70 9.21 46.59 38.43
C ARG A 70 9.68 46.07 37.06
N LYS A 71 9.54 46.93 36.05
CA LYS A 71 10.34 46.90 34.80
C LYS A 71 11.85 46.93 35.11
N PRO A 72 12.68 46.33 34.25
CA PRO A 72 14.00 46.90 34.01
C PRO A 72 14.27 47.23 32.54
N ASP A 73 15.22 48.15 32.44
CA ASP A 73 15.63 49.03 31.35
C ASP A 73 16.24 48.40 30.10
N ARG A 74 16.21 49.23 29.06
CA ARG A 74 17.06 49.21 27.85
C ARG A 74 18.56 49.10 28.17
N SER A 75 19.26 48.29 27.39
CA SER A 75 20.48 48.61 26.59
C SER A 75 21.16 47.29 26.24
N TYR A 76 21.48 47.00 24.97
CA TYR A 76 22.68 47.46 24.28
C TYR A 76 22.60 47.01 22.80
N ILE A 77 22.77 47.93 21.85
CA ILE A 77 22.91 47.64 20.42
C ILE A 77 24.42 47.68 20.10
N PRO A 78 25.05 46.59 19.67
CA PRO A 78 26.40 46.66 19.12
C PRO A 78 26.35 47.30 17.71
N GLN A 79 27.21 48.30 17.49
CA GLN A 79 27.42 48.96 16.21
C GLN A 79 28.07 48.01 15.18
N GLU A 80 27.58 48.05 13.94
CA GLU A 80 28.23 47.44 12.78
C GLU A 80 29.55 48.13 12.43
N PRO A 81 30.62 47.40 12.05
CA PRO A 81 31.71 47.96 11.31
C PRO A 81 31.40 47.90 9.80
N GLY A 82 31.18 49.07 9.20
CA GLY A 82 31.11 49.20 7.74
C GLY A 82 32.51 49.20 7.10
N ARG A 83 32.69 48.37 6.06
CA ARG A 83 32.97 48.78 4.65
C ARG A 83 33.76 47.72 3.85
N ASN A 84 33.18 47.42 2.67
CA ASN A 84 33.79 47.29 1.34
C ASN A 84 34.84 46.20 1.06
N GLY A 85 34.54 45.37 0.05
CA GLY A 85 35.54 44.95 -0.94
C GLY A 85 35.46 43.50 -1.43
N LYS A 86 34.83 43.30 -2.60
CA LYS A 86 35.05 42.22 -3.59
C LYS A 86 35.08 40.76 -3.09
N LYS A 87 33.99 40.00 -3.30
CA LYS A 87 34.04 38.51 -3.30
C LYS A 87 33.26 37.90 -4.48
N GLY A 88 33.66 38.25 -5.70
CA GLY A 88 33.21 37.59 -6.94
C GLY A 88 34.04 36.37 -7.36
N GLY A 89 34.72 35.69 -6.43
CA GLY A 89 35.70 34.63 -6.77
C GLY A 89 35.59 33.32 -5.98
N TYR A 90 34.67 33.21 -5.01
CA TYR A 90 34.57 32.02 -4.15
C TYR A 90 33.72 30.90 -4.78
N MET A 91 32.61 31.25 -5.43
CA MET A 91 31.74 30.27 -6.10
C MET A 91 32.37 29.68 -7.38
N ALA A 92 33.13 30.48 -8.14
CA ALA A 92 33.83 30.00 -9.33
C ALA A 92 34.94 28.97 -9.00
N LYS A 93 35.62 29.12 -7.86
CA LYS A 93 36.64 28.15 -7.40
C LYS A 93 36.03 26.82 -6.97
N ARG A 94 34.79 26.82 -6.44
CA ARG A 94 34.08 25.58 -6.08
C ARG A 94 33.55 24.83 -7.30
N ALA A 95 33.00 25.55 -8.29
CA ALA A 95 32.57 24.95 -9.54
C ALA A 95 33.73 24.31 -10.32
N ALA A 96 34.91 24.97 -10.36
CA ALA A 96 36.10 24.42 -10.98
C ALA A 96 36.64 23.16 -10.26
N GLY A 97 36.55 23.12 -8.91
CA GLY A 97 36.95 21.94 -8.13
C GLY A 97 36.06 20.72 -8.37
N ILE A 98 34.74 20.93 -8.50
CA ILE A 98 33.77 19.85 -8.77
C ILE A 98 33.95 19.30 -10.19
N ALA A 99 34.16 20.16 -11.18
CA ALA A 99 34.43 19.74 -12.55
C ALA A 99 35.74 18.94 -12.68
N ALA A 100 36.81 19.36 -12.00
CA ALA A 100 38.08 18.64 -11.99
C ALA A 100 37.96 17.26 -11.31
N ALA A 101 37.19 17.15 -10.23
CA ALA A 101 36.93 15.88 -9.56
C ALA A 101 36.12 14.91 -10.45
N GLY A 102 35.12 15.42 -11.17
CA GLY A 102 34.33 14.62 -12.12
C GLY A 102 35.15 14.04 -13.28
N ILE A 103 36.11 14.81 -13.81
CA ILE A 103 37.00 14.35 -14.88
C ILE A 103 37.96 13.26 -14.37
N ILE A 104 38.53 13.43 -13.17
CA ILE A 104 39.44 12.42 -12.59
C ILE A 104 38.66 11.13 -12.30
N PHE A 105 37.45 11.22 -11.75
CA PHE A 105 36.63 10.04 -11.46
C PHE A 105 36.19 9.32 -12.74
N GLY A 106 35.81 10.08 -13.78
CA GLY A 106 35.45 9.54 -15.10
C GLY A 106 36.62 8.86 -15.80
N CYS A 107 37.84 9.41 -15.72
CA CYS A 107 39.03 8.80 -16.31
C CYS A 107 39.44 7.51 -15.58
N VAL A 108 39.31 7.45 -14.25
CA VAL A 108 39.62 6.23 -13.48
C VAL A 108 38.60 5.13 -13.75
N ALA A 109 37.30 5.46 -13.76
CA ALA A 109 36.24 4.49 -14.05
C ALA A 109 36.24 4.00 -15.51
N GLY A 110 36.53 4.87 -16.47
CA GLY A 110 36.69 4.49 -17.88
C GLY A 110 37.94 3.64 -18.12
N GLY A 111 39.05 3.94 -17.44
CA GLY A 111 40.30 3.18 -17.53
C GLY A 111 40.18 1.76 -16.97
N THR A 112 39.47 1.58 -15.85
CA THR A 112 39.26 0.25 -15.27
C THR A 112 38.35 -0.63 -16.14
N MET A 113 37.30 -0.05 -16.73
CA MET A 113 36.33 -0.78 -17.56
C MET A 113 36.89 -1.19 -18.95
N ALA A 114 37.72 -0.34 -19.56
CA ALA A 114 38.42 -0.70 -20.80
C ALA A 114 39.58 -1.68 -20.56
N GLY A 115 40.26 -1.57 -19.41
CA GLY A 115 41.37 -2.46 -19.04
C GLY A 115 40.96 -3.92 -18.82
N VAL A 116 39.80 -4.17 -18.22
CA VAL A 116 39.31 -5.55 -17.98
C VAL A 116 38.86 -6.25 -19.26
N ASN A 117 38.30 -5.53 -20.24
CA ASN A 117 37.91 -6.11 -21.53
C ASN A 117 39.12 -6.47 -22.41
N ILE A 118 40.14 -5.59 -22.47
CA ILE A 118 41.35 -5.85 -23.27
C ILE A 118 42.23 -6.95 -22.65
N LEU A 119 42.17 -7.12 -21.32
CA LEU A 119 42.88 -8.18 -20.61
C LEU A 119 42.16 -9.53 -20.72
N ALA A 120 40.82 -9.55 -20.77
CA ALA A 120 40.03 -10.74 -21.03
C ALA A 120 40.30 -11.31 -22.44
N ASP A 121 40.38 -10.45 -23.46
CA ASP A 121 40.70 -10.88 -24.84
C ASP A 121 42.14 -11.40 -25.03
N LYS A 122 43.08 -11.00 -24.15
CA LYS A 122 44.48 -11.45 -24.23
C LYS A 122 44.83 -12.67 -23.38
N LEU A 123 43.96 -13.06 -22.44
CA LEU A 123 44.23 -14.15 -21.50
C LEU A 123 43.34 -15.38 -21.72
N VAL A 124 42.39 -15.34 -22.65
CA VAL A 124 41.57 -16.50 -23.04
C VAL A 124 42.13 -17.11 -24.32
N PRO A 125 42.93 -18.19 -24.26
CA PRO A 125 43.35 -18.91 -25.45
C PRO A 125 42.17 -19.66 -26.09
N GLU A 126 41.95 -19.42 -27.39
CA GLU A 126 41.15 -20.28 -28.24
C GLU A 126 41.77 -21.68 -28.29
N THR A 127 41.24 -22.62 -27.49
CA THR A 127 41.27 -24.05 -27.83
C THR A 127 40.00 -24.72 -27.34
N VAL A 128 39.26 -25.20 -28.33
CA VAL A 128 38.06 -26.02 -28.35
C VAL A 128 38.22 -27.30 -27.52
N GLN A 129 37.24 -27.60 -26.65
CA GLN A 129 36.65 -28.95 -26.50
C GLN A 129 35.41 -28.89 -25.59
N SER A 130 34.24 -28.75 -26.21
CA SER A 130 32.94 -29.00 -25.59
C SER A 130 32.79 -30.51 -25.41
N SER A 131 32.85 -30.99 -24.17
CA SER A 131 32.51 -32.36 -23.82
C SER A 131 30.99 -32.48 -23.72
N GLU A 132 30.38 -33.17 -24.69
CA GLU A 132 29.01 -33.67 -24.56
C GLU A 132 28.91 -34.66 -23.39
N ALA A 133 27.85 -34.54 -22.59
CA ALA A 133 27.38 -35.57 -21.69
C ALA A 133 26.33 -36.45 -22.40
N PRO A 134 26.26 -37.76 -22.09
CA PRO A 134 25.72 -38.76 -23.00
C PRO A 134 24.19 -38.73 -23.10
N ALA A 135 23.69 -38.77 -24.34
CA ALA A 135 22.31 -39.07 -24.64
C ALA A 135 22.01 -40.54 -24.28
N LEU A 136 21.04 -40.75 -23.38
CA LEU A 136 20.40 -42.06 -23.23
C LEU A 136 19.56 -42.36 -24.48
N SER A 137 19.81 -43.53 -25.03
CA SER A 137 19.08 -44.11 -26.15
C SER A 137 17.61 -44.35 -25.80
N SER A 138 16.72 -43.91 -26.69
CA SER A 138 15.40 -44.50 -26.86
C SER A 138 15.11 -44.60 -28.34
N GLN A 139 15.32 -45.79 -28.90
CA GLN A 139 14.67 -46.24 -30.11
C GLN A 139 13.68 -47.32 -29.72
N ALA A 140 12.39 -47.07 -29.95
CA ALA A 140 11.50 -47.95 -30.68
C ALA A 140 10.13 -47.26 -30.82
N VAL A 141 9.89 -46.67 -31.99
CA VAL A 141 8.54 -46.35 -32.45
C VAL A 141 7.97 -47.63 -33.06
N MET A 142 6.89 -48.16 -32.49
CA MET A 142 5.94 -48.98 -33.23
C MET A 142 4.66 -48.15 -33.39
N GLU A 143 4.32 -47.84 -34.64
CA GLU A 143 3.01 -47.31 -35.00
C GLU A 143 1.95 -48.42 -34.95
N GLN A 144 0.81 -48.12 -34.32
CA GLN A 144 -0.49 -48.63 -34.78
C GLN A 144 -1.60 -47.61 -34.40
N PRO A 145 -2.57 -47.32 -35.30
CA PRO A 145 -3.48 -46.20 -35.13
C PRO A 145 -4.71 -46.60 -34.32
N THR A 146 -5.20 -45.75 -33.43
CA THR A 146 -6.61 -45.77 -33.03
C THR A 146 -7.11 -44.38 -32.64
N THR A 147 -8.24 -44.07 -33.26
CA THR A 147 -9.09 -42.90 -33.13
C THR A 147 -9.58 -42.74 -31.68
N ALA A 148 -9.18 -41.66 -31.01
CA ALA A 148 -9.86 -41.16 -29.82
C ALA A 148 -9.62 -39.65 -29.74
N ALA A 149 -10.70 -38.89 -29.57
CA ALA A 149 -10.69 -37.44 -29.47
C ALA A 149 -9.73 -37.00 -28.34
N ALA A 150 -8.66 -36.30 -28.72
CA ALA A 150 -7.77 -35.65 -27.79
C ALA A 150 -8.49 -34.44 -27.19
N VAL A 151 -8.99 -34.58 -25.96
CA VAL A 151 -9.05 -33.45 -25.04
C VAL A 151 -7.60 -32.92 -24.92
N PRO A 152 -7.34 -31.63 -25.20
CA PRO A 152 -6.00 -31.10 -25.01
C PRO A 152 -5.70 -31.14 -23.50
N VAL A 153 -4.86 -32.08 -23.10
CA VAL A 153 -4.18 -32.03 -21.80
C VAL A 153 -3.30 -30.78 -21.85
N SER A 154 -3.74 -29.75 -21.14
CA SER A 154 -2.96 -28.56 -20.84
C SER A 154 -1.60 -28.99 -20.30
N THR A 155 -0.54 -28.67 -21.04
CA THR A 155 0.79 -28.45 -20.49
C THR A 155 0.67 -27.32 -19.47
N GLY A 156 0.45 -27.70 -18.21
CA GLY A 156 0.20 -26.79 -17.09
C GLY A 156 1.34 -25.80 -16.89
N ASN A 157 0.96 -24.53 -16.67
CA ASN A 157 1.73 -23.37 -16.19
C ASN A 157 1.57 -22.10 -17.06
N ASP A 158 0.89 -22.17 -18.21
CA ASP A 158 0.60 -20.96 -19.00
C ASP A 158 -0.70 -20.30 -18.52
N VAL A 159 -0.58 -19.06 -18.01
CA VAL A 159 -1.70 -18.23 -17.55
C VAL A 159 -2.03 -17.10 -18.52
N SER A 160 -1.39 -17.02 -19.68
CA SER A 160 -1.57 -15.95 -20.67
C SER A 160 -3.04 -15.73 -21.05
N ALA A 161 -3.81 -16.79 -21.27
CA ALA A 161 -5.23 -16.68 -21.59
C ALA A 161 -6.07 -16.08 -20.44
N ILE A 162 -5.68 -16.33 -19.18
CA ILE A 162 -6.33 -15.73 -18.01
C ILE A 162 -6.02 -14.24 -17.96
N VAL A 163 -4.74 -13.89 -18.19
CA VAL A 163 -4.26 -12.51 -18.24
C VAL A 163 -4.95 -11.75 -19.37
N ASP A 164 -4.93 -12.25 -20.61
CA ASP A 164 -5.57 -11.61 -21.77
C ASP A 164 -7.06 -11.35 -21.55
N LYS A 165 -7.76 -12.27 -20.87
CA LYS A 165 -9.17 -12.11 -20.51
C LYS A 165 -9.37 -11.03 -19.43
N ALA A 166 -8.47 -10.92 -18.46
CA ALA A 166 -8.66 -10.04 -17.30
C ALA A 166 -8.04 -8.64 -17.46
N MET A 167 -6.98 -8.49 -18.28
CA MET A 167 -6.28 -7.22 -18.44
C MET A 167 -7.18 -6.04 -18.82
N PRO A 168 -8.19 -6.18 -19.71
CA PRO A 168 -9.14 -5.10 -20.01
C PRO A 168 -9.93 -4.57 -18.81
N SER A 169 -9.94 -5.31 -17.69
CA SER A 169 -10.62 -4.95 -16.45
C SER A 169 -9.70 -4.38 -15.38
N VAL A 170 -8.39 -4.32 -15.60
CA VAL A 170 -7.41 -3.82 -14.63
C VAL A 170 -6.81 -2.51 -15.14
N VAL A 171 -6.73 -1.52 -14.25
CA VAL A 171 -6.24 -0.17 -14.57
C VAL A 171 -5.12 0.24 -13.63
N ALA A 172 -4.28 1.18 -14.07
CA ALA A 172 -3.36 1.86 -13.16
C ALA A 172 -4.07 3.02 -12.49
N ILE A 173 -3.83 3.22 -11.21
CA ILE A 173 -4.27 4.38 -10.46
C ILE A 173 -3.02 5.20 -10.13
N ASN A 174 -3.00 6.43 -10.64
CA ASN A 174 -1.93 7.38 -10.37
C ASN A 174 -2.46 8.46 -9.45
N ASN A 175 -1.73 8.66 -8.36
CA ASN A 175 -1.99 9.68 -7.36
C ASN A 175 -0.78 10.62 -7.30
N LYS A 176 -1.03 11.93 -7.27
CA LYS A 176 -0.02 12.92 -6.92
C LYS A 176 -0.26 13.42 -5.50
N MET A 177 0.75 13.25 -4.65
CA MET A 177 0.76 13.78 -3.29
C MET A 177 1.74 14.96 -3.23
N VAL A 178 1.31 16.10 -2.73
CA VAL A 178 2.17 17.26 -2.50
C VAL A 178 2.61 17.28 -1.03
N TYR A 179 3.89 17.00 -0.79
CA TYR A 179 4.47 17.11 0.55
C TYR A 179 5.02 18.52 0.77
N THR A 180 4.34 19.32 1.58
CA THR A 180 4.88 20.61 2.04
C THR A 180 5.75 20.40 3.28
N GLN A 181 7.08 20.48 3.11
CA GLN A 181 8.00 20.56 4.24
C GLN A 181 8.32 22.02 4.55
N GLU A 182 8.28 22.36 5.83
CA GLU A 182 8.67 23.68 6.31
C GLU A 182 10.18 23.67 6.59
N ASP A 183 10.95 24.19 5.64
CA ASP A 183 12.39 24.31 5.80
C ASP A 183 12.71 25.59 6.58
N TRP A 184 13.35 25.44 7.74
CA TRP A 184 13.71 26.54 8.64
C TRP A 184 14.57 27.63 7.97
N PHE A 185 15.22 27.30 6.85
CA PHE A 185 16.11 28.22 6.13
C PHE A 185 15.51 28.80 4.84
N PHE A 186 14.55 28.13 4.19
CA PHE A 186 14.01 28.50 2.87
C PHE A 186 12.49 28.65 2.80
N GLY A 187 11.78 28.46 3.91
CA GLY A 187 10.32 28.50 3.96
C GLY A 187 9.66 27.19 3.52
N LYS A 188 8.37 27.23 3.19
CA LYS A 188 7.61 26.05 2.73
C LYS A 188 8.11 25.61 1.35
N GLN A 189 8.62 24.39 1.25
CA GLN A 189 8.98 23.74 0.00
C GLN A 189 8.02 22.56 -0.21
N SER A 190 7.28 22.58 -1.31
CA SER A 190 6.39 21.49 -1.72
C SER A 190 7.10 20.58 -2.70
N TYR A 191 7.08 19.27 -2.47
CA TYR A 191 7.59 18.26 -3.40
C TYR A 191 6.47 17.29 -3.77
N GLU A 192 6.26 17.09 -5.07
CA GLU A 192 5.33 16.09 -5.59
C GLU A 192 5.98 14.70 -5.53
N VAL A 193 5.34 13.76 -4.82
CA VAL A 193 5.72 12.35 -4.83
C VAL A 193 4.62 11.58 -5.56
N PRO A 194 4.93 10.95 -6.72
CA PRO A 194 3.96 10.09 -7.39
C PRO A 194 3.75 8.82 -6.55
N SER A 195 2.50 8.54 -6.23
CA SER A 195 2.05 7.26 -5.68
C SER A 195 1.26 6.51 -6.73
N SER A 196 1.35 5.18 -6.73
CA SER A 196 0.67 4.34 -7.71
C SER A 196 0.11 3.07 -7.10
N GLY A 197 -1.10 2.74 -7.53
CA GLY A 197 -1.72 1.44 -7.29
C GLY A 197 -2.39 0.93 -8.55
N SER A 198 -3.18 -0.12 -8.36
CA SER A 198 -4.02 -0.73 -9.37
C SER A 198 -5.48 -0.58 -8.98
N GLY A 199 -6.37 -0.73 -9.96
CA GLY A 199 -7.80 -0.85 -9.73
C GLY A 199 -8.43 -1.89 -10.64
N ILE A 200 -9.65 -2.30 -10.28
CA ILE A 200 -10.46 -3.26 -11.00
C ILE A 200 -11.73 -2.55 -11.45
N ILE A 201 -12.03 -2.56 -12.75
CA ILE A 201 -13.29 -2.05 -13.29
C ILE A 201 -14.40 -2.97 -12.81
N ALA A 202 -15.24 -2.49 -11.90
CA ALA A 202 -16.35 -3.27 -11.35
C ALA A 202 -17.62 -3.14 -12.20
N GLY A 203 -17.78 -2.02 -12.90
CA GLY A 203 -18.95 -1.75 -13.72
C GLY A 203 -19.05 -0.29 -14.11
N GLN A 204 -20.23 0.12 -14.55
CA GLN A 204 -20.55 1.50 -14.85
C GLN A 204 -22.01 1.79 -14.48
N ASN A 205 -22.31 3.05 -14.17
CA ASN A 205 -23.67 3.56 -14.09
C ASN A 205 -23.96 4.41 -15.35
N ASP A 206 -25.02 5.23 -15.33
CA ASP A 206 -25.42 6.04 -16.48
C ASP A 206 -24.38 7.09 -16.92
N SER A 207 -23.52 7.55 -16.01
CA SER A 207 -22.59 8.66 -16.25
C SER A 207 -21.13 8.37 -15.90
N GLU A 208 -20.84 7.30 -15.16
CA GLU A 208 -19.53 7.02 -14.58
C GLU A 208 -19.13 5.55 -14.74
N LEU A 209 -17.85 5.33 -15.04
CA LEU A 209 -17.17 4.06 -14.86
C LEU A 209 -16.74 3.93 -13.39
N LEU A 210 -16.98 2.77 -12.80
CA LEU A 210 -16.76 2.49 -11.37
C LEU A 210 -15.59 1.51 -11.22
N ILE A 211 -14.58 1.92 -10.45
CA ILE A 211 -13.32 1.18 -10.28
C ILE A 211 -13.09 0.95 -8.80
N VAL A 212 -12.86 -0.31 -8.43
CA VAL A 212 -12.52 -0.74 -7.08
C VAL A 212 -11.01 -0.70 -6.90
N THR A 213 -10.53 -0.29 -5.73
CA THR A 213 -9.12 -0.31 -5.34
C THR A 213 -9.01 -0.37 -3.82
N ASN A 214 -7.79 -0.29 -3.28
CA ASN A 214 -7.59 -0.14 -1.85
C ASN A 214 -7.74 1.31 -1.38
N ASN A 215 -8.22 1.50 -0.16
CA ASN A 215 -8.32 2.83 0.45
C ASN A 215 -6.96 3.51 0.56
N HIS A 216 -5.91 2.80 0.98
CA HIS A 216 -4.56 3.39 1.11
C HIS A 216 -3.96 3.88 -0.22
N VAL A 217 -4.47 3.43 -1.38
CA VAL A 217 -4.03 3.93 -2.69
C VAL A 217 -4.55 5.36 -2.93
N VAL A 218 -5.70 5.70 -2.33
CA VAL A 218 -6.45 6.94 -2.62
C VAL A 218 -6.62 7.89 -1.42
N ALA A 219 -6.28 7.45 -0.20
CA ALA A 219 -6.61 8.14 1.06
C ALA A 219 -6.11 9.60 1.14
N ASP A 220 -5.00 9.91 0.49
CA ASP A 220 -4.33 11.21 0.56
C ASP A 220 -4.08 11.83 -0.83
N SER A 221 -4.92 11.50 -1.82
CA SER A 221 -4.74 12.01 -3.18
C SER A 221 -5.24 13.44 -3.35
N GLU A 222 -4.38 14.36 -3.79
CA GLU A 222 -4.82 15.68 -4.27
C GLU A 222 -5.37 15.59 -5.70
N GLU A 223 -4.66 14.84 -6.55
CA GLU A 223 -5.09 14.53 -7.91
C GLU A 223 -5.10 13.02 -8.12
N LEU A 224 -6.23 12.50 -8.61
CA LEU A 224 -6.38 11.10 -8.97
C LEU A 224 -6.62 10.97 -10.47
N SER A 225 -5.92 10.01 -11.08
CA SER A 225 -6.13 9.65 -12.48
C SER A 225 -6.02 8.15 -12.69
N VAL A 226 -6.69 7.66 -13.73
CA VAL A 226 -6.74 6.25 -14.11
C VAL A 226 -6.12 6.11 -15.49
N THR A 227 -5.18 5.17 -15.64
CA THR A 227 -4.62 4.79 -16.94
C THR A 227 -5.16 3.43 -17.36
N PHE A 228 -5.81 3.39 -18.53
CA PHE A 228 -6.40 2.18 -19.11
C PHE A 228 -5.39 1.33 -19.88
N ILE A 229 -5.82 0.16 -20.34
CA ILE A 229 -4.99 -0.83 -21.06
C ILE A 229 -4.31 -0.28 -22.33
N ASP A 230 -4.89 0.75 -22.97
CA ASP A 230 -4.31 1.39 -24.15
C ASP A 230 -3.43 2.61 -23.82
N ASN A 231 -3.07 2.79 -22.55
CA ASN A 231 -2.31 3.91 -21.99
C ASN A 231 -3.05 5.26 -21.98
N THR A 232 -4.35 5.28 -22.28
CA THR A 232 -5.18 6.48 -22.11
C THR A 232 -5.33 6.80 -20.63
N THR A 233 -5.04 8.04 -20.25
CA THR A 233 -5.16 8.51 -18.87
C THR A 233 -6.29 9.51 -18.72
N VAL A 234 -7.19 9.29 -17.77
CA VAL A 234 -8.36 10.12 -17.50
C VAL A 234 -8.43 10.48 -16.02
N LYS A 235 -8.92 11.67 -15.69
CA LYS A 235 -9.13 12.09 -14.29
C LYS A 235 -10.18 11.20 -13.62
N ALA A 236 -9.94 10.91 -12.35
CA ALA A 236 -10.85 10.18 -11.50
C ALA A 236 -11.14 10.96 -10.23
N ALA A 237 -12.22 10.59 -9.55
CA ALA A 237 -12.57 11.14 -8.25
C ALA A 237 -13.01 10.02 -7.31
N VAL A 238 -12.81 10.21 -6.02
CA VAL A 238 -13.23 9.23 -5.01
C VAL A 238 -14.75 9.22 -4.93
N LYS A 239 -15.36 8.04 -5.07
CA LYS A 239 -16.80 7.84 -4.88
C LYS A 239 -17.13 7.48 -3.44
N GLY A 240 -16.35 6.58 -2.87
CA GLY A 240 -16.49 6.15 -1.48
C GLY A 240 -15.25 5.41 -1.01
N THR A 241 -15.04 5.41 0.30
CA THR A 241 -13.95 4.70 0.97
C THR A 241 -14.49 4.00 2.20
N ASP A 242 -13.85 2.89 2.55
CA ASP A 242 -13.99 2.17 3.79
C ASP A 242 -12.58 1.84 4.32
N SER A 243 -12.15 2.56 5.36
CA SER A 243 -10.79 2.45 5.91
C SER A 243 -10.56 1.14 6.65
N ASP A 244 -11.62 0.60 7.26
CA ASP A 244 -11.53 -0.57 8.13
C ASP A 244 -11.25 -1.83 7.29
N SER A 245 -11.93 -1.96 6.14
CA SER A 245 -11.65 -3.01 5.15
C SER A 245 -10.54 -2.65 4.14
N ASP A 246 -10.06 -1.40 4.15
CA ASP A 246 -9.10 -0.87 3.19
C ASP A 246 -9.59 -0.97 1.73
N LEU A 247 -10.86 -0.65 1.52
CA LEU A 247 -11.52 -0.65 0.21
C LEU A 247 -11.90 0.78 -0.21
N ALA A 248 -11.84 1.04 -1.50
CA ALA A 248 -12.33 2.27 -2.09
C ALA A 248 -12.96 2.02 -3.46
N VAL A 249 -13.93 2.86 -3.79
CA VAL A 249 -14.48 2.97 -5.14
C VAL A 249 -14.18 4.37 -5.65
N ILE A 250 -13.61 4.44 -6.85
CA ILE A 250 -13.36 5.68 -7.58
C ILE A 250 -14.20 5.69 -8.85
N ALA A 251 -14.49 6.88 -9.34
CA ALA A 251 -15.31 7.10 -10.51
C ALA A 251 -14.55 7.89 -11.58
N VAL A 252 -14.74 7.49 -12.83
CA VAL A 252 -14.30 8.23 -14.03
C VAL A 252 -15.55 8.57 -14.83
N LYS A 253 -15.72 9.83 -15.23
CA LYS A 253 -16.87 10.23 -16.07
C LYS A 253 -16.78 9.52 -17.43
N LEU A 254 -17.86 8.88 -17.86
CA LEU A 254 -17.92 8.20 -19.16
C LEU A 254 -17.74 9.17 -20.34
N SER A 255 -18.08 10.45 -20.16
CA SER A 255 -17.84 11.51 -21.15
C SER A 255 -16.36 11.77 -21.42
N ASP A 256 -15.51 11.50 -20.43
CA ASP A 256 -14.08 11.84 -20.47
C ASP A 256 -13.24 10.67 -21.00
N ILE A 257 -13.85 9.49 -21.16
CA ILE A 257 -13.23 8.29 -21.74
C ILE A 257 -13.45 8.31 -23.27
N PRO A 258 -12.39 8.27 -24.08
CA PRO A 258 -12.51 8.13 -25.53
C PRO A 258 -13.25 6.83 -25.92
N ASP A 259 -14.05 6.88 -26.99
CA ASP A 259 -14.85 5.72 -27.42
C ASP A 259 -13.98 4.53 -27.84
N GLU A 260 -12.78 4.79 -28.38
CA GLU A 260 -11.79 3.76 -28.68
C GLU A 260 -11.29 3.02 -27.44
N THR A 261 -11.19 3.72 -26.30
CA THR A 261 -10.80 3.13 -25.01
C THR A 261 -11.98 2.37 -24.41
N LYS A 262 -13.21 2.89 -24.51
CA LYS A 262 -14.43 2.17 -24.07
C LYS A 262 -14.57 0.80 -24.73
N GLY A 263 -14.21 0.69 -26.02
CA GLY A 263 -14.24 -0.58 -26.75
C GLY A 263 -13.16 -1.59 -26.34
N LYS A 264 -12.18 -1.20 -25.52
CA LYS A 264 -11.05 -2.04 -25.07
C LYS A 264 -11.10 -2.37 -23.58
N ILE A 265 -12.05 -1.81 -22.84
CA ILE A 265 -12.22 -2.06 -21.41
C ILE A 265 -13.46 -2.91 -21.18
N GLN A 266 -13.47 -3.66 -20.08
CA GLN A 266 -14.66 -4.41 -19.66
C GLN A 266 -14.71 -4.54 -18.14
N PRO A 267 -15.90 -4.64 -17.53
CA PRO A 267 -16.02 -5.00 -16.12
C PRO A 267 -15.42 -6.39 -15.84
N ALA A 268 -14.76 -6.53 -14.69
CA ALA A 268 -14.26 -7.81 -14.23
C ALA A 268 -15.41 -8.76 -13.87
N VAL A 269 -15.20 -10.05 -14.07
CA VAL A 269 -16.12 -11.08 -13.57
C VAL A 269 -15.73 -11.40 -12.13
N LEU A 270 -16.65 -11.19 -11.19
CA LEU A 270 -16.43 -11.56 -9.79
C LEU A 270 -16.73 -13.05 -9.59
N GLY A 271 -15.81 -13.74 -8.91
CA GLY A 271 -15.96 -15.13 -8.49
C GLY A 271 -16.52 -15.23 -7.07
N ASP A 272 -16.21 -16.34 -6.41
CA ASP A 272 -16.61 -16.60 -5.03
C ASP A 272 -15.40 -17.07 -4.20
N SER A 273 -14.98 -16.26 -3.24
CA SER A 273 -13.85 -16.57 -2.37
C SER A 273 -14.18 -17.61 -1.28
N ASP A 274 -15.46 -17.82 -0.96
CA ASP A 274 -15.88 -18.73 0.11
C ASP A 274 -15.74 -20.21 -0.30
N THR A 275 -15.60 -20.45 -1.61
CA THR A 275 -15.41 -21.79 -2.19
C THR A 275 -13.93 -22.17 -2.42
N LEU A 276 -13.00 -21.25 -2.11
CA LEU A 276 -11.59 -21.46 -2.32
C LEU A 276 -11.04 -22.61 -1.47
N LYS A 277 -9.99 -23.25 -2.00
CA LYS A 277 -9.26 -24.31 -1.31
C LYS A 277 -7.78 -23.98 -1.24
N LEU A 278 -7.13 -24.42 -0.17
CA LEU A 278 -5.68 -24.36 -0.05
C LEU A 278 -5.03 -25.10 -1.23
N GLY A 279 -3.95 -24.53 -1.76
CA GLY A 279 -3.25 -25.06 -2.94
C GLY A 279 -3.96 -24.80 -4.28
N GLN A 280 -5.07 -24.08 -4.30
CA GLN A 280 -5.68 -23.63 -5.56
C GLN A 280 -4.79 -22.57 -6.22
N GLY A 281 -4.51 -22.73 -7.51
CA GLY A 281 -3.71 -21.77 -8.28
C GLY A 281 -4.41 -20.41 -8.41
N VAL A 282 -3.62 -19.34 -8.35
CA VAL A 282 -4.07 -17.95 -8.45
C VAL A 282 -3.14 -17.14 -9.35
N VAL A 283 -3.69 -16.09 -9.96
CA VAL A 283 -2.93 -15.08 -10.72
C VAL A 283 -3.22 -13.71 -10.10
N ALA A 284 -2.19 -13.01 -9.65
CA ALA A 284 -2.31 -11.62 -9.25
C ALA A 284 -1.90 -10.71 -10.40
N ILE A 285 -2.77 -9.76 -10.74
CA ILE A 285 -2.57 -8.80 -11.82
C ILE A 285 -2.63 -7.38 -11.25
N GLY A 286 -1.70 -6.53 -11.68
CA GLY A 286 -1.69 -5.09 -11.41
C GLY A 286 -1.11 -4.28 -12.57
N ASN A 287 -1.12 -2.96 -12.42
CA ASN A 287 -0.55 -1.99 -13.33
C ASN A 287 -0.02 -0.78 -12.54
N ALA A 288 1.27 -0.76 -12.25
CA ALA A 288 1.92 0.31 -11.51
C ALA A 288 2.40 1.42 -12.45
N LEU A 289 2.04 2.67 -12.17
CA LEU A 289 2.56 3.88 -12.86
C LEU A 289 2.38 3.92 -14.38
N GLY A 290 1.52 3.07 -14.95
CA GLY A 290 1.43 2.91 -16.41
C GLY A 290 2.74 2.46 -17.08
N GLN A 291 3.74 2.03 -16.31
CA GLN A 291 5.04 1.58 -16.82
C GLN A 291 5.06 0.10 -17.18
N GLY A 292 4.00 -0.63 -16.82
CA GLY A 292 3.83 -2.02 -17.21
C GLY A 292 2.86 -2.75 -16.29
N GLN A 293 2.10 -3.65 -16.89
CA GLN A 293 1.25 -4.59 -16.18
C GLN A 293 2.15 -5.61 -15.49
N SER A 294 1.90 -5.87 -14.19
CA SER A 294 2.59 -6.92 -13.44
C SER A 294 1.67 -8.12 -13.30
N VAL A 295 2.20 -9.29 -13.59
CA VAL A 295 1.52 -10.57 -13.42
C VAL A 295 2.39 -11.46 -12.56
N THR A 296 1.83 -11.97 -11.48
CA THR A 296 2.47 -12.95 -10.62
C THR A 296 1.53 -14.13 -10.42
N VAL A 297 2.09 -15.32 -10.29
CA VAL A 297 1.34 -16.57 -10.13
C VAL A 297 1.73 -17.22 -8.83
N GLY A 298 0.79 -17.96 -8.26
CA GLY A 298 1.02 -18.68 -7.02
C GLY A 298 -0.19 -19.55 -6.68
N TYR A 299 -0.34 -19.83 -5.40
CA TYR A 299 -1.36 -20.67 -4.82
C TYR A 299 -1.94 -20.00 -3.57
N VAL A 300 -3.16 -20.41 -3.21
CA VAL A 300 -3.77 -20.07 -1.93
C VAL A 300 -3.02 -20.82 -0.82
N SER A 301 -2.33 -20.05 0.04
CA SER A 301 -1.50 -20.56 1.14
C SER A 301 -2.27 -20.65 2.45
N ALA A 302 -3.20 -19.71 2.70
CA ALA A 302 -4.12 -19.76 3.82
C ALA A 302 -5.44 -19.06 3.47
N LEU A 303 -6.53 -19.56 4.06
CA LEU A 303 -7.84 -18.92 4.04
C LEU A 303 -8.06 -18.29 5.42
N ASN A 304 -8.82 -17.19 5.47
CA ASN A 304 -9.22 -16.52 6.71
C ASN A 304 -8.05 -16.17 7.63
N LYS A 305 -6.95 -15.69 7.07
CA LYS A 305 -5.78 -15.29 7.83
C LYS A 305 -6.06 -13.97 8.55
N GLU A 306 -6.12 -14.01 9.87
CA GLU A 306 -6.24 -12.82 10.70
C GLU A 306 -4.91 -12.06 10.75
N VAL A 307 -4.98 -10.76 10.44
CA VAL A 307 -3.85 -9.83 10.48
C VAL A 307 -4.30 -8.52 11.11
N THR A 308 -3.60 -8.07 12.14
CA THR A 308 -3.86 -6.78 12.81
C THR A 308 -2.96 -5.71 12.23
N ILE A 309 -3.55 -4.68 11.63
CA ILE A 309 -2.81 -3.58 10.99
C ILE A 309 -3.44 -2.26 11.37
N ASP A 310 -2.62 -1.34 11.88
CA ASP A 310 -3.05 -0.05 12.41
C ASP A 310 -4.13 -0.20 13.51
N GLY A 311 -4.08 -1.30 14.28
CA GLY A 311 -5.06 -1.60 15.34
C GLY A 311 -6.41 -2.14 14.85
N VAL A 312 -6.54 -2.43 13.55
CA VAL A 312 -7.73 -3.04 12.96
C VAL A 312 -7.43 -4.49 12.57
N ASP A 313 -8.23 -5.41 13.08
CA ASP A 313 -8.16 -6.82 12.72
C ASP A 313 -8.86 -7.05 11.37
N ARG A 314 -8.16 -7.72 10.46
CA ARG A 314 -8.67 -8.05 9.12
C ARG A 314 -8.52 -9.53 8.85
N THR A 315 -9.50 -10.10 8.18
CA THR A 315 -9.48 -11.49 7.72
C THR A 315 -9.18 -11.53 6.22
N LEU A 316 -8.02 -12.06 5.85
CA LEU A 316 -7.47 -11.98 4.50
C LEU A 316 -7.24 -13.36 3.88
N LEU A 317 -7.13 -13.40 2.55
CA LEU A 317 -6.52 -14.52 1.84
C LEU A 317 -4.99 -14.37 1.93
N GLN A 318 -4.29 -15.46 2.19
CA GLN A 318 -2.83 -15.51 2.07
C GLN A 318 -2.46 -16.33 0.84
N VAL A 319 -1.53 -15.83 0.04
CA VAL A 319 -1.03 -16.46 -1.19
C VAL A 319 0.49 -16.44 -1.21
N ASP A 320 1.11 -17.28 -2.04
CA ASP A 320 2.56 -17.21 -2.34
C ASP A 320 2.86 -16.48 -3.67
N ALA A 321 1.81 -15.98 -4.35
CA ALA A 321 1.97 -15.04 -5.45
C ALA A 321 2.56 -13.73 -4.92
N ALA A 322 3.56 -13.18 -5.60
CA ALA A 322 4.19 -11.94 -5.17
C ALA A 322 3.22 -10.75 -5.26
N ILE A 323 2.91 -10.16 -4.10
CA ILE A 323 2.10 -8.95 -3.95
C ILE A 323 3.01 -7.82 -3.48
N ASN A 324 3.22 -6.82 -4.34
CA ASN A 324 4.21 -5.76 -4.17
C ASN A 324 3.57 -4.39 -4.46
N PRO A 325 4.21 -3.28 -4.03
CA PRO A 325 3.80 -1.95 -4.46
C PRO A 325 3.59 -1.91 -5.98
N GLY A 326 2.40 -1.48 -6.41
CA GLY A 326 2.02 -1.46 -7.82
C GLY A 326 0.92 -2.44 -8.22
N ASN A 327 0.81 -3.62 -7.60
CA ASN A 327 -0.38 -4.49 -7.77
C ASN A 327 -1.41 -4.36 -6.65
N SER A 328 -1.11 -3.59 -5.59
CA SER A 328 -2.08 -3.18 -4.56
C SER A 328 -3.32 -2.54 -5.18
N GLY A 329 -4.51 -3.01 -4.81
CA GLY A 329 -5.80 -2.65 -5.39
C GLY A 329 -6.15 -3.38 -6.68
N GLY A 330 -5.22 -4.20 -7.22
CA GLY A 330 -5.42 -5.02 -8.41
C GLY A 330 -6.10 -6.36 -8.12
N ALA A 331 -6.35 -7.14 -9.17
CA ALA A 331 -7.11 -8.38 -9.07
C ALA A 331 -6.26 -9.58 -8.64
N LEU A 332 -6.78 -10.38 -7.71
CA LEU A 332 -6.39 -11.78 -7.52
C LEU A 332 -7.43 -12.66 -8.22
N LEU A 333 -6.98 -13.47 -9.18
CA LEU A 333 -7.85 -14.25 -10.06
C LEU A 333 -7.70 -15.75 -9.80
N ASN A 334 -8.80 -16.48 -9.92
CA ASN A 334 -8.76 -17.93 -10.06
C ASN A 334 -8.34 -18.33 -11.50
N MET A 335 -8.18 -19.63 -11.75
CA MET A 335 -7.79 -20.15 -13.06
C MET A 335 -8.88 -19.99 -14.15
N GLN A 336 -10.07 -19.50 -13.80
CA GLN A 336 -11.15 -19.16 -14.73
C GLN A 336 -11.11 -17.67 -15.15
N GLY A 337 -10.20 -16.88 -14.55
CA GLY A 337 -10.11 -15.43 -14.74
C GLY A 337 -11.20 -14.65 -14.03
N GLU A 338 -11.74 -15.18 -12.94
CA GLU A 338 -12.70 -14.50 -12.07
C GLU A 338 -11.97 -13.94 -10.86
N VAL A 339 -12.34 -12.72 -10.45
CA VAL A 339 -11.77 -12.05 -9.28
C VAL A 339 -12.23 -12.77 -8.02
N ILE A 340 -11.27 -13.30 -7.27
CA ILE A 340 -11.48 -13.94 -5.95
C ILE A 340 -10.96 -13.09 -4.80
N GLY A 341 -10.20 -12.03 -5.10
CA GLY A 341 -9.78 -11.06 -4.11
C GLY A 341 -9.14 -9.81 -4.71
N ILE A 342 -8.87 -8.85 -3.83
CA ILE A 342 -8.21 -7.58 -4.16
C ILE A 342 -6.84 -7.58 -3.48
N ASN A 343 -5.78 -7.52 -4.27
CA ASN A 343 -4.39 -7.58 -3.80
C ASN A 343 -4.11 -6.43 -2.82
N ALA A 344 -3.49 -6.73 -1.68
CA ALA A 344 -3.24 -5.74 -0.63
C ALA A 344 -1.76 -5.74 -0.22
N ALA A 345 -0.93 -5.00 -0.96
CA ALA A 345 0.52 -5.00 -0.78
C ALA A 345 0.99 -4.38 0.54
N LYS A 346 0.19 -3.48 1.12
CA LYS A 346 0.48 -2.85 2.43
C LYS A 346 0.65 -3.88 3.56
N TYR A 347 0.09 -5.08 3.39
CA TYR A 347 0.03 -6.10 4.42
C TYR A 347 1.12 -7.15 4.31
N ALA A 348 1.89 -7.14 3.21
CA ALA A 348 3.01 -8.04 3.04
C ALA A 348 4.09 -7.72 4.08
N ASP A 349 4.59 -8.76 4.75
CA ASP A 349 5.67 -8.63 5.73
C ASP A 349 7.00 -8.48 4.98
N THR A 350 7.78 -7.45 5.31
CA THR A 350 9.10 -7.25 4.70
C THR A 350 10.14 -8.26 5.19
N ASP A 351 9.88 -8.92 6.33
CA ASP A 351 10.78 -9.89 6.93
C ASP A 351 10.56 -11.31 6.37
N VAL A 352 9.44 -11.55 5.68
CA VAL A 352 9.09 -12.85 5.10
C VAL A 352 8.78 -12.73 3.62
N GLU A 353 9.77 -13.07 2.80
CA GLU A 353 9.61 -13.15 1.35
C GLU A 353 8.57 -14.23 0.96
N GLY A 354 7.80 -13.95 -0.09
CA GLY A 354 6.86 -14.92 -0.67
C GLY A 354 5.52 -15.04 0.07
N ILE A 355 5.16 -14.08 0.93
CA ILE A 355 3.82 -13.97 1.50
C ILE A 355 3.09 -12.77 0.89
N GLY A 356 2.01 -13.05 0.16
CA GLY A 356 1.08 -12.07 -0.35
C GLY A 356 -0.26 -12.14 0.37
N TYR A 357 -0.96 -11.00 0.45
CA TYR A 357 -2.30 -10.91 1.01
C TYR A 357 -3.30 -10.31 0.01
N ALA A 358 -4.55 -10.75 0.11
CA ALA A 358 -5.66 -10.18 -0.63
C ALA A 358 -6.94 -10.12 0.21
N ILE A 359 -7.74 -9.09 0.00
CA ILE A 359 -9.08 -8.96 0.59
C ILE A 359 -10.01 -9.93 -0.16
N PRO A 360 -10.70 -10.88 0.51
CA PRO A 360 -11.59 -11.83 -0.17
C PRO A 360 -12.75 -11.13 -0.89
N ILE A 361 -13.06 -11.54 -2.13
CA ILE A 361 -14.10 -10.86 -2.91
C ILE A 361 -15.51 -11.01 -2.32
N SER A 362 -15.82 -12.16 -1.72
CA SER A 362 -17.15 -12.41 -1.13
C SER A 362 -17.41 -11.50 0.07
N PHE A 363 -16.37 -11.18 0.84
CA PHE A 363 -16.43 -10.17 1.89
C PHE A 363 -16.52 -8.74 1.33
N ALA A 364 -15.70 -8.43 0.32
CA ALA A 364 -15.62 -7.09 -0.25
C ALA A 364 -16.89 -6.66 -0.99
N LYS A 365 -17.67 -7.60 -1.52
CA LYS A 365 -18.79 -7.34 -2.43
C LYS A 365 -19.84 -6.39 -1.86
N ASP A 366 -20.34 -6.66 -0.66
CA ASP A 366 -21.38 -5.83 -0.04
C ASP A 366 -20.88 -4.40 0.26
N ILE A 367 -19.60 -4.28 0.63
CA ILE A 367 -18.94 -2.99 0.86
C ILE A 367 -18.80 -2.24 -0.46
N ILE A 368 -18.32 -2.90 -1.51
CA ILE A 368 -18.18 -2.32 -2.85
C ILE A 368 -19.54 -1.84 -3.37
N ASP A 369 -20.59 -2.65 -3.22
CA ASP A 369 -21.94 -2.32 -3.64
C ASP A 369 -22.45 -1.06 -2.90
N ASP A 370 -22.24 -0.95 -1.58
CA ASP A 370 -22.54 0.28 -0.82
C ASP A 370 -21.76 1.49 -1.35
N LEU A 371 -20.43 1.36 -1.50
CA LEU A 371 -19.56 2.43 -1.98
C LEU A 371 -19.95 2.89 -3.40
N MET A 372 -20.40 1.98 -4.26
CA MET A 372 -20.88 2.28 -5.62
C MET A 372 -22.16 3.10 -5.65
N THR A 373 -22.94 3.15 -4.56
CA THR A 373 -24.15 4.00 -4.47
C THR A 373 -23.85 5.44 -4.03
N LYS A 374 -22.64 5.71 -3.52
CA LYS A 374 -22.28 7.02 -2.96
C LYS A 374 -22.13 8.09 -4.04
N THR A 375 -22.27 9.35 -3.63
CA THR A 375 -22.02 10.50 -4.50
C THR A 375 -20.53 10.70 -4.70
N THR A 376 -20.11 10.86 -5.95
CA THR A 376 -18.72 11.13 -6.30
C THR A 376 -18.24 12.44 -5.70
N LYS A 377 -17.16 12.40 -4.93
CA LYS A 377 -16.57 13.55 -4.24
C LYS A 377 -15.71 14.34 -5.22
N ILE A 378 -16.29 15.38 -5.81
CA ILE A 378 -15.59 16.32 -6.68
C ILE A 378 -15.23 17.53 -5.83
N ALA A 379 -13.95 17.94 -5.87
CA ALA A 379 -13.52 19.17 -5.22
C ALA A 379 -14.25 20.36 -5.84
N VAL A 380 -14.83 21.20 -4.99
CA VAL A 380 -15.48 22.47 -5.37
C VAL A 380 -14.66 23.64 -4.87
N ASP A 381 -14.84 24.80 -5.50
CA ASP A 381 -14.16 26.03 -5.10
C ASP A 381 -14.49 26.39 -3.64
N GLU A 382 -13.58 27.07 -2.94
CA GLU A 382 -13.71 27.39 -1.50
C GLU A 382 -15.05 28.10 -1.17
N GLU A 383 -15.56 28.90 -2.11
CA GLU A 383 -16.84 29.62 -2.00
C GLU A 383 -18.07 28.70 -2.06
N GLU A 384 -17.94 27.52 -2.66
CA GLU A 384 -19.01 26.52 -2.81
C GLU A 384 -18.94 25.41 -1.75
N GLN A 385 -17.86 25.37 -0.95
CA GLN A 385 -17.68 24.37 0.10
C GLN A 385 -18.68 24.57 1.24
N GLY A 386 -19.48 23.53 1.49
CA GLY A 386 -20.33 23.49 2.68
C GLY A 386 -19.51 23.33 3.94
N TYR A 387 -19.78 24.16 4.96
CA TYR A 387 -19.18 24.05 6.28
C TYR A 387 -20.25 24.12 7.37
N LEU A 388 -20.08 23.35 8.44
CA LEU A 388 -21.03 23.32 9.56
C LEU A 388 -21.03 24.63 10.37
N GLY A 389 -19.93 25.39 10.35
CA GLY A 389 -19.79 26.60 11.17
C GLY A 389 -19.58 26.26 12.64
N ILE A 390 -18.74 25.27 12.94
CA ILE A 390 -18.38 24.85 14.29
C ILE A 390 -16.87 24.92 14.49
N GLN A 391 -16.43 25.16 15.72
CA GLN A 391 -15.04 25.02 16.10
C GLN A 391 -14.87 23.82 17.03
N LEU A 392 -13.86 23.03 16.72
CA LEU A 392 -13.66 21.68 17.24
C LEU A 392 -12.36 21.60 18.03
N GLN A 393 -12.35 20.78 19.07
CA GLN A 393 -11.15 20.35 19.76
C GLN A 393 -11.18 18.83 19.89
N ASN A 394 -10.10 18.17 19.44
CA ASN A 394 -9.95 16.73 19.64
C ASN A 394 -9.67 16.45 21.12
N ILE A 395 -10.44 15.55 21.72
CA ILE A 395 -10.26 15.06 23.09
C ILE A 395 -9.66 13.67 22.98
N ASP A 396 -8.33 13.63 23.08
CA ASP A 396 -7.58 12.38 23.14
C ASP A 396 -7.71 11.69 24.51
N SER A 397 -7.19 10.47 24.62
CA SER A 397 -7.26 9.64 25.83
C SER A 397 -6.62 10.29 27.06
N ARG A 398 -5.65 11.20 26.86
CA ARG A 398 -5.01 11.93 27.96
C ARG A 398 -5.93 13.03 28.47
N MET A 399 -6.53 13.81 27.57
CA MET A 399 -7.48 14.86 27.91
C MET A 399 -8.77 14.28 28.51
N ALA A 400 -9.30 13.19 27.94
CA ALA A 400 -10.46 12.48 28.47
C ALA A 400 -10.28 12.12 29.96
N LYS A 401 -9.14 11.51 30.30
CA LYS A 401 -8.80 11.15 31.70
C LYS A 401 -8.58 12.37 32.59
N ALA A 402 -7.90 13.41 32.08
CA ALA A 402 -7.58 14.61 32.86
C ALA A 402 -8.81 15.44 33.21
N TYR A 403 -9.78 15.52 32.29
CA TYR A 403 -10.95 16.38 32.41
C TYR A 403 -12.26 15.62 32.69
N GLY A 404 -12.22 14.29 32.78
CA GLY A 404 -13.41 13.47 33.02
C GLY A 404 -14.42 13.53 31.86
N MET A 405 -13.93 13.65 30.63
CA MET A 405 -14.74 13.76 29.42
C MET A 405 -14.58 12.50 28.55
N PRO A 406 -15.58 12.16 27.70
CA PRO A 406 -15.42 11.11 26.69
C PRO A 406 -14.33 11.47 25.66
N GLU A 407 -13.65 10.46 25.11
CA GLU A 407 -12.80 10.63 23.93
C GLU A 407 -13.64 10.98 22.69
N GLY A 408 -13.17 11.90 21.86
CA GLY A 408 -13.89 12.32 20.65
C GLY A 408 -13.71 13.80 20.31
N ILE A 409 -14.65 14.34 19.53
CA ILE A 409 -14.62 15.73 19.07
C ILE A 409 -15.49 16.61 19.98
N TYR A 410 -14.86 17.53 20.71
CA TYR A 410 -15.56 18.53 21.52
C TYR A 410 -15.85 19.79 20.68
N VAL A 411 -17.15 20.09 20.49
CA VAL A 411 -17.61 21.31 19.85
C VAL A 411 -17.62 22.44 20.89
N TYR A 412 -16.60 23.28 20.90
CA TYR A 412 -16.49 24.34 21.90
C TYR A 412 -17.13 25.65 21.47
N LYS A 413 -17.43 25.83 20.17
CA LYS A 413 -18.11 27.01 19.65
C LYS A 413 -18.92 26.69 18.40
N ILE A 414 -20.12 27.26 18.34
CA ILE A 414 -20.92 27.39 17.11
C ILE A 414 -20.72 28.82 16.59
N VAL A 415 -20.40 28.94 15.30
CA VAL A 415 -20.21 30.23 14.62
C VAL A 415 -21.59 30.85 14.37
N GLU A 416 -21.76 32.09 14.84
CA GLU A 416 -23.02 32.83 14.67
C GLU A 416 -23.34 33.01 13.18
N GLY A 417 -24.60 32.72 12.81
CA GLY A 417 -25.05 32.75 11.41
C GLY A 417 -24.59 31.59 10.54
N GLY A 418 -23.78 30.65 11.07
CA GLY A 418 -23.35 29.43 10.37
C GLY A 418 -24.46 28.36 10.30
N ALA A 419 -24.23 27.31 9.50
CA ALA A 419 -25.22 26.26 9.27
C ALA A 419 -25.69 25.58 10.57
N ALA A 420 -24.77 25.24 11.48
CA ALA A 420 -25.09 24.63 12.77
C ALA A 420 -25.80 25.57 13.76
N ALA A 421 -25.73 26.89 13.57
CA ALA A 421 -26.50 27.83 14.39
C ALA A 421 -27.99 27.85 14.01
N ASN A 422 -28.32 27.33 12.82
CA ASN A 422 -29.65 27.34 12.23
C ASN A 422 -30.25 25.93 12.08
N SER A 423 -29.71 24.93 12.79
CA SER A 423 -30.28 23.57 12.82
C SER A 423 -31.32 23.47 13.95
N ASP A 424 -32.60 23.33 13.59
CA ASP A 424 -33.71 23.06 14.53
C ASP A 424 -33.75 21.61 15.02
#